data_AF-A0A267FD74-F1
#
_entry.id   AF-A0A267FD74-F1
#
_cell.length_a   1.000
_cell.length_b   1.000
_cell.length_c   1.000
_cell.angle_alpha   90.00
_cell.angle_beta   90.00
_cell.angle_gamma   90.00
#
_symmetry.space_group_name_H-M   'P 1'
#
loop_
_entity.id
_entity.type
_entity.pdbx_description
1 polymer ?
#
loop_
_entity_poly.entity_id
_entity_poly.type
_entity_poly.pdbx_seq_one_letter_code
_entity_poly.pdbx_strand_id
1 'polypeptide(L)'
;RVSQPVMAMEKDPNYDDTVEERIINEEYKIWKKNTPFLYDLVMTHALEWPSLTAQWLPDVTRPEGKDYSIHRLILGTHTSDEQNYLLIASVQLPNDSAQFDASHYDADKGEYGGFGSVSGKIDIQIKINHEGEVNRARFMPQNPTIIATKTPSSDVLIFDYTKHPSKPDPSGECRPEIRLKGHQKEGYGLSWNPNIEAHLLSASDDHTICLWDVHGQTRDKNLLDAQTVFTGHSSVVEDVSWHLLHEAALATIRSS
;
A
#
# COMPACT_ATOMS: atom_id res chain seq x y z
N ARG A 1 -12.06 -62.83 19.53
CA ARG A 1 -11.44 -61.91 18.55
C ARG A 1 -12.04 -60.54 18.80
N VAL A 2 -11.37 -59.69 19.56
CA VAL A 2 -11.79 -58.31 19.80
C VAL A 2 -10.94 -57.45 18.87
N SER A 3 -11.60 -56.81 17.91
CA SER A 3 -10.99 -55.87 16.97
C SER A 3 -10.67 -54.58 17.71
N GLN A 4 -9.40 -54.21 17.82
CA GLN A 4 -9.02 -52.86 18.26
C GLN A 4 -9.33 -51.86 17.13
N PRO A 5 -9.89 -50.68 17.44
CA PRO A 5 -10.01 -49.61 16.46
C PRO A 5 -8.62 -49.03 16.18
N VAL A 6 -8.29 -48.89 14.90
CA VAL A 6 -7.11 -48.16 14.44
C VAL A 6 -7.34 -46.68 14.78
N MET A 7 -6.54 -46.11 15.69
CA MET A 7 -6.52 -44.66 15.90
C MET A 7 -6.08 -44.01 14.58
N ALA A 8 -6.96 -43.20 14.00
CA ALA A 8 -6.56 -42.26 12.96
C ALA A 8 -5.54 -41.30 13.60
N MET A 9 -4.31 -41.29 13.10
CA MET A 9 -3.36 -40.24 13.44
C MET A 9 -3.96 -38.92 12.98
N GLU A 10 -4.27 -38.01 13.91
CA GLU A 10 -4.58 -36.63 13.58
C GLU A 10 -3.37 -36.05 12.84
N LYS A 11 -3.57 -35.59 11.59
CA LYS A 11 -2.54 -34.84 10.86
C LYS A 11 -2.25 -33.57 11.66
N ASP A 12 -0.98 -33.35 11.96
CA ASP A 12 -0.51 -32.08 12.55
C ASP A 12 -0.93 -30.93 11.60
N PRO A 13 -1.75 -29.97 12.05
CA PRO A 13 -2.24 -28.88 11.21
C PRO A 13 -1.11 -28.00 10.66
N ASN A 14 0.05 -27.98 11.30
CA ASN A 14 1.20 -27.20 10.85
C ASN A 14 2.12 -27.99 9.89
N TYR A 15 1.85 -29.28 9.65
CA TYR A 15 2.69 -30.08 8.77
C TYR A 15 2.75 -29.52 7.35
N ASP A 16 1.61 -29.03 6.83
CA ASP A 16 1.55 -28.48 5.48
C ASP A 16 2.33 -27.16 5.37
N ASP A 17 2.15 -26.25 6.34
CA ASP A 17 2.87 -24.97 6.42
C ASP A 17 4.39 -25.18 6.45
N THR A 18 4.89 -26.16 7.21
CA THR A 18 6.34 -26.42 7.27
C THR A 18 6.91 -26.96 5.96
N VAL A 19 6.13 -27.73 5.21
CA VAL A 19 6.52 -28.24 3.90
C VAL A 19 6.51 -27.11 2.88
N GLU A 20 5.48 -26.27 2.91
CA GLU A 20 5.35 -25.10 2.06
C GLU A 20 6.49 -24.09 2.30
N GLU A 21 6.80 -23.78 3.57
CA GLU A 21 7.90 -22.88 3.93
C GLU A 21 9.25 -23.40 3.41
N ARG A 22 9.47 -24.72 3.45
CA ARG A 22 10.69 -25.32 2.89
C ARG A 22 10.75 -25.13 1.37
N ILE A 23 9.64 -25.33 0.66
CA ILE A 23 9.55 -25.14 -0.78
C ILE A 23 9.82 -23.67 -1.14
N ILE A 24 9.15 -22.73 -0.47
CA ILE A 24 9.35 -21.28 -0.64
C ILE A 24 10.82 -20.92 -0.47
N ASN A 25 11.48 -21.44 0.58
CA ASN A 25 12.89 -21.17 0.84
C ASN A 25 13.83 -21.74 -0.23
N GLU A 26 13.53 -22.91 -0.80
CA GLU A 26 14.31 -23.51 -1.89
C GLU A 26 14.12 -22.73 -3.19
N GLU A 27 12.89 -22.40 -3.55
CA GLU A 27 12.56 -21.61 -4.74
C GLU A 27 13.18 -20.21 -4.67
N TYR A 28 13.10 -19.54 -3.50
CA TYR A 28 13.73 -18.24 -3.28
C TYR A 28 15.25 -18.30 -3.49
N LYS A 29 15.93 -19.34 -3.00
CA LYS A 29 17.38 -19.51 -3.20
C LYS A 29 17.73 -19.71 -4.67
N ILE A 30 16.90 -20.46 -5.41
CA ILE A 30 17.09 -20.66 -6.85
C ILE A 30 16.86 -19.35 -7.60
N TRP A 31 15.75 -18.66 -7.33
CA TRP A 31 15.46 -17.34 -7.90
C TRP A 31 16.60 -16.36 -7.64
N LYS A 32 17.07 -16.25 -6.39
CA LYS A 32 18.14 -15.33 -5.99
C LYS A 32 19.46 -15.60 -6.70
N LYS A 33 19.80 -16.86 -7.00
CA LYS A 33 20.99 -17.20 -7.80
C LYS A 33 20.87 -16.77 -9.26
N ASN A 34 19.64 -16.67 -9.77
CA ASN A 34 19.35 -16.34 -11.16
C ASN A 34 19.05 -14.85 -11.37
N THR A 35 18.90 -14.04 -10.32
CA THR A 35 18.55 -12.61 -10.46
C THR A 35 19.48 -11.81 -11.39
N PRO A 36 20.82 -12.03 -11.42
CA PRO A 36 21.69 -11.27 -12.34
C PRO A 36 21.45 -11.54 -13.82
N PHE A 37 20.75 -12.63 -14.16
CA PHE A 37 20.39 -12.99 -15.53
C PHE A 37 18.94 -12.63 -15.88
N LEU A 38 18.12 -12.33 -14.87
CA LEU A 38 16.68 -12.12 -15.03
C LEU A 38 16.28 -10.65 -14.95
N TYR A 39 17.04 -9.82 -14.25
CA TYR A 39 16.67 -8.44 -13.96
C TYR A 39 17.85 -7.49 -14.15
N ASP A 40 17.56 -6.31 -14.69
CA ASP A 40 18.51 -5.19 -14.71
C ASP A 40 18.62 -4.52 -13.34
N LEU A 41 17.56 -4.59 -12.51
CA LEU A 41 17.52 -4.02 -11.17
C LEU A 41 16.71 -4.90 -10.21
N VAL A 42 17.31 -5.24 -9.08
CA VAL A 42 16.63 -5.82 -7.91
C VAL A 42 16.96 -4.99 -6.68
N MET A 43 15.93 -4.53 -5.97
CA MET A 43 16.08 -3.81 -4.72
C MET A 43 15.23 -4.49 -3.65
N THR A 44 15.89 -5.14 -2.71
CA THR A 44 15.25 -5.79 -1.57
C THR A 44 15.43 -4.94 -0.32
N HIS A 45 14.33 -4.61 0.34
CA HIS A 45 14.33 -3.83 1.58
C HIS A 45 13.35 -4.43 2.57
N ALA A 46 13.83 -4.77 3.77
CA ALA A 46 12.98 -5.23 4.86
C ALA A 46 12.41 -4.00 5.59
N LEU A 47 11.10 -3.81 5.50
CA LEU A 47 10.39 -2.78 6.26
C LEU A 47 10.28 -3.20 7.73
N GLU A 48 10.17 -2.21 8.62
CA GLU A 48 9.90 -2.43 10.06
C GLU A 48 8.59 -3.19 10.28
N TRP A 49 7.55 -2.80 9.54
CA TRP A 49 6.23 -3.43 9.56
C TRP A 49 5.76 -3.73 8.14
N PRO A 50 4.94 -4.79 7.94
CA PRO A 50 4.33 -5.10 6.66
C PRO A 50 3.49 -3.92 6.14
N SER A 51 3.38 -3.85 4.82
CA SER A 51 2.53 -2.86 4.14
C SER A 51 1.46 -3.55 3.31
N LEU A 52 0.19 -3.22 3.57
CA LEU A 52 -0.95 -3.67 2.76
C LEU A 52 -1.14 -2.83 1.50
N THR A 53 -0.35 -1.76 1.33
CA THR A 53 -0.50 -0.83 0.23
C THR A 53 0.84 -0.31 -0.29
N ALA A 54 0.95 -0.19 -1.61
CA ALA A 54 2.08 0.44 -2.26
C ALA A 54 1.59 1.22 -3.48
N GLN A 55 1.99 2.48 -3.60
CA GLN A 55 1.74 3.28 -4.80
C GLN A 55 2.87 4.28 -5.02
N TRP A 56 3.43 4.34 -6.23
CA TRP A 56 4.37 5.39 -6.61
C TRP A 56 3.66 6.74 -6.65
N LEU A 57 4.28 7.75 -6.05
CA LEU A 57 3.94 9.14 -6.33
C LEU A 57 4.50 9.51 -7.72
N PRO A 58 3.83 10.42 -8.46
CA PRO A 58 4.16 10.70 -9.85
C PRO A 58 5.40 11.59 -10.02
N ASP A 59 5.81 12.31 -8.98
CA ASP A 59 6.95 13.22 -9.04
C ASP A 59 8.29 12.49 -8.95
N VAL A 60 9.27 13.02 -9.68
CA VAL A 60 10.63 12.49 -9.73
C VAL A 60 11.61 13.65 -9.62
N THR A 61 12.48 13.60 -8.62
CA THR A 61 13.57 14.57 -8.46
C THR A 61 14.85 14.04 -9.08
N ARG A 62 15.53 14.84 -9.91
CA ARG A 62 16.78 14.46 -10.58
C ARG A 62 17.90 15.40 -10.13
N PRO A 63 18.70 15.02 -9.11
CA PRO A 63 19.80 15.86 -8.66
C PRO A 63 20.86 16.04 -9.75
N GLU A 64 21.34 17.27 -9.95
CA GLU A 64 22.36 17.55 -10.96
C GLU A 64 23.67 16.79 -10.68
N GLY A 65 24.26 16.21 -11.73
CA GLY A 65 25.51 15.46 -11.64
C GLY A 65 25.42 14.14 -10.90
N LYS A 66 24.21 13.64 -10.59
CA LYS A 66 23.98 12.30 -10.03
C LYS A 66 23.47 11.34 -11.10
N ASP A 67 23.87 10.09 -10.97
CA ASP A 67 23.47 8.97 -11.82
C ASP A 67 22.18 8.26 -11.31
N TYR A 68 21.43 8.91 -10.43
CA TYR A 68 20.14 8.43 -9.95
C TYR A 68 19.08 9.51 -9.96
N SER A 69 17.82 9.08 -9.93
CA SER A 69 16.64 9.88 -9.62
C SER A 69 16.02 9.45 -8.30
N ILE A 70 15.39 10.38 -7.61
CA ILE A 70 14.66 10.13 -6.37
C ILE A 70 13.18 10.05 -6.72
N HIS A 71 12.63 8.87 -6.51
CA HIS A 71 11.20 8.56 -6.63
C HIS A 71 10.59 8.45 -5.23
N ARG A 72 9.27 8.55 -5.12
CA ARG A 72 8.58 8.42 -3.83
C ARG A 72 7.47 7.37 -3.86
N LEU A 73 7.30 6.67 -2.76
CA LEU A 73 6.30 5.62 -2.55
C LEU A 73 5.40 5.99 -1.39
N ILE A 74 4.09 5.78 -1.57
CA ILE A 74 3.11 5.72 -0.49
C ILE A 74 3.09 4.29 0.00
N LEU A 75 3.29 4.13 1.30
CA LEU A 75 3.19 2.87 2.03
C LEU A 75 2.30 3.09 3.26
N GLY A 76 1.88 2.00 3.87
CA GLY A 76 1.25 2.01 5.19
C GLY A 76 1.80 0.91 6.08
N THR A 77 1.49 0.95 7.37
CA THR A 77 1.84 -0.14 8.29
C THR A 77 0.63 -1.03 8.55
N HIS A 78 0.90 -2.30 8.84
CA HIS A 78 -0.01 -3.25 9.46
C HIS A 78 0.70 -3.88 10.66
N THR A 79 0.39 -3.36 11.85
CA THR A 79 0.96 -3.79 13.12
C THR A 79 -0.08 -4.53 13.94
N SER A 80 0.34 -5.35 14.90
CA SER A 80 -0.61 -6.01 15.82
C SER A 80 -1.20 -5.04 16.84
N ASP A 81 -0.37 -4.45 17.71
CA ASP A 81 -0.82 -3.56 18.81
C ASP A 81 -0.02 -2.26 18.92
N GLU A 82 0.83 -1.98 17.93
CA GLU A 82 1.61 -0.73 17.88
C GLU A 82 0.86 0.39 17.15
N GLN A 83 1.37 1.61 17.27
CA GLN A 83 0.86 2.75 16.50
C GLN A 83 1.07 2.48 15.00
N ASN A 84 0.01 2.65 14.21
CA ASN A 84 0.08 2.53 12.76
C ASN A 84 0.35 3.89 12.10
N TYR A 85 0.85 3.86 10.86
CA TYR A 85 1.29 5.04 10.15
C TYR A 85 1.00 4.98 8.65
N LEU A 86 0.61 6.13 8.09
CA LEU A 86 0.76 6.43 6.67
C LEU A 86 2.20 6.89 6.43
N LEU A 87 2.87 6.30 5.43
CA LEU A 87 4.30 6.50 5.17
C LEU A 87 4.52 7.05 3.76
N ILE A 88 5.41 8.04 3.65
CA ILE A 88 6.00 8.44 2.37
C ILE A 88 7.47 8.09 2.41
N ALA A 89 7.89 7.17 1.55
CA ALA A 89 9.27 6.73 1.41
C ALA A 89 9.90 7.32 0.15
N SER A 90 11.20 7.58 0.17
CA SER A 90 12.00 7.87 -1.02
C SER A 90 12.82 6.67 -1.45
N VAL A 91 12.89 6.47 -2.76
CA VAL A 91 13.67 5.41 -3.41
C VAL A 91 14.60 6.04 -4.41
N GLN A 92 15.90 5.75 -4.31
CA GLN A 92 16.87 6.14 -5.33
C GLN A 92 16.87 5.07 -6.41
N LEU A 93 16.52 5.46 -7.64
CA LEU A 93 16.57 4.59 -8.81
C LEU A 93 17.68 5.07 -9.75
N PRO A 94 18.47 4.16 -10.35
CA PRO A 94 19.44 4.51 -11.37
C PRO A 94 18.76 5.24 -12.54
N ASN A 95 19.44 6.21 -13.13
CA ASN A 95 19.00 6.86 -14.36
C ASN A 95 19.78 6.33 -15.58
N ASP A 96 19.45 6.79 -16.78
CA ASP A 96 20.08 6.30 -18.03
C ASP A 96 21.59 6.54 -18.13
N SER A 97 22.15 7.43 -17.28
CA SER A 97 23.60 7.68 -17.21
C SER A 97 24.33 6.75 -16.23
N ALA A 98 23.59 5.98 -15.43
CA ALA A 98 24.17 5.01 -14.51
C ALA A 98 24.81 3.87 -15.28
N GLN A 99 26.08 3.59 -14.98
CA GLN A 99 26.76 2.44 -15.55
C GLN A 99 26.41 1.20 -14.74
N PHE A 100 25.91 0.17 -15.43
CA PHE A 100 25.74 -1.15 -14.85
C PHE A 100 27.09 -1.86 -14.81
N ASP A 101 27.51 -2.30 -13.62
CA ASP A 101 28.70 -3.12 -13.44
C ASP A 101 28.29 -4.51 -12.93
N ALA A 102 28.26 -5.48 -13.85
CA ALA A 102 27.96 -6.88 -13.57
C ALA A 102 28.97 -7.53 -12.59
N SER A 103 30.16 -6.95 -12.45
CA SER A 103 31.24 -7.47 -11.59
C SER A 103 31.24 -6.86 -10.18
N HIS A 104 30.47 -5.79 -9.96
CA HIS A 104 30.38 -5.14 -8.65
C HIS A 104 29.74 -6.08 -7.62
N TYR A 105 30.43 -6.30 -6.50
CA TYR A 105 29.92 -7.11 -5.39
C TYR A 105 29.49 -6.20 -4.23
N ASP A 106 28.20 -6.17 -3.92
CA ASP A 106 27.65 -5.53 -2.73
C ASP A 106 27.88 -6.45 -1.52
N ALA A 107 28.85 -6.10 -0.67
CA ALA A 107 29.21 -6.91 0.50
C ALA A 107 28.15 -6.91 1.61
N ASP A 108 27.33 -5.86 1.69
CA ASP A 108 26.25 -5.76 2.68
C ASP A 108 25.07 -6.66 2.30
N LYS A 109 24.84 -6.83 1.00
CA LYS A 109 23.76 -7.69 0.45
C LYS A 109 24.23 -9.08 0.02
N GLY A 110 25.52 -9.27 -0.16
CA GLY A 110 26.14 -10.51 -0.65
C GLY A 110 25.82 -10.81 -2.12
N GLU A 111 25.76 -9.79 -2.98
CA GLU A 111 25.23 -9.88 -4.35
C GLU A 111 26.23 -9.35 -5.39
N TYR A 112 26.28 -9.98 -6.57
CA TYR A 112 27.07 -9.51 -7.73
C TYR A 112 26.15 -8.85 -8.77
N GLY A 113 26.62 -7.77 -9.36
CA GLY A 113 25.92 -6.98 -10.36
C GLY A 113 25.11 -5.85 -9.74
N GLY A 114 25.27 -4.64 -10.26
CA GLY A 114 24.50 -3.49 -9.80
C GLY A 114 24.94 -2.17 -10.44
N PHE A 115 24.20 -1.11 -10.13
CA PHE A 115 24.56 0.26 -10.49
C PHE A 115 25.40 0.86 -9.35
N GLY A 116 26.69 1.08 -9.60
CA GLY A 116 27.72 1.30 -8.58
C GLY A 116 27.56 2.52 -7.65
N SER A 117 26.56 3.40 -7.87
CA SER A 117 26.28 4.55 -6.98
C SER A 117 24.93 4.49 -6.28
N VAL A 118 24.05 3.55 -6.61
CA VAL A 118 22.71 3.49 -6.01
C VAL A 118 22.73 2.51 -4.85
N SER A 119 22.70 3.03 -3.62
CA SER A 119 22.66 2.20 -2.41
C SER A 119 21.45 1.26 -2.34
N GLY A 120 20.46 1.45 -3.23
CA GLY A 120 19.21 0.73 -3.23
C GLY A 120 18.43 0.94 -1.93
N LYS A 121 18.67 2.08 -1.25
CA LYS A 121 18.10 2.37 0.05
C LYS A 121 16.72 3.00 -0.12
N ILE A 122 15.74 2.41 0.57
CA ILE A 122 14.43 3.01 0.78
C ILE A 122 14.51 3.75 2.11
N ASP A 123 14.25 5.05 2.09
CA ASP A 123 14.29 5.91 3.28
C ASP A 123 12.89 6.46 3.57
N ILE A 124 12.38 6.27 4.79
CA ILE A 124 11.09 6.83 5.21
C ILE A 124 11.26 8.34 5.45
N GLN A 125 10.59 9.17 4.65
CA GLN A 125 10.70 10.63 4.72
C GLN A 125 9.62 11.25 5.61
N ILE A 126 8.39 10.73 5.53
CA ILE A 126 7.24 11.24 6.27
C ILE A 126 6.52 10.06 6.91
N LYS A 127 6.17 10.20 8.19
CA LYS A 127 5.42 9.22 8.96
C LYS A 127 4.30 9.94 9.71
N ILE A 128 3.06 9.66 9.34
CA ILE A 128 1.84 10.31 9.88
C ILE A 128 1.08 9.28 10.71
N ASN A 129 0.70 9.63 11.93
CA ASN A 129 -0.12 8.75 12.79
C ASN A 129 -1.44 8.40 12.09
N HIS A 130 -1.75 7.11 12.03
CA HIS A 130 -2.96 6.57 11.42
C HIS A 130 -3.74 5.75 12.45
N GLU A 131 -5.06 5.82 12.41
CA GLU A 131 -5.93 5.00 13.27
C GLU A 131 -6.09 3.59 12.68
N GLY A 132 -5.47 2.61 13.33
CA GLY A 132 -5.39 1.24 12.80
C GLY A 132 -4.52 1.14 11.54
N GLU A 133 -4.42 -0.06 10.99
CA GLU A 133 -3.64 -0.35 9.80
C GLU A 133 -4.18 0.36 8.55
N VAL A 134 -3.30 0.55 7.57
CA VAL A 134 -3.64 1.22 6.31
C VAL A 134 -3.98 0.17 5.26
N ASN A 135 -5.25 -0.22 5.16
CA ASN A 135 -5.73 -1.23 4.21
C ASN A 135 -5.43 -0.86 2.75
N ARG A 136 -5.56 0.42 2.41
CA ARG A 136 -5.20 0.98 1.11
C ARG A 136 -4.94 2.47 1.21
N ALA A 137 -3.91 2.99 0.53
CA ALA A 137 -3.66 4.43 0.41
C ALA A 137 -3.52 4.84 -1.06
N ARG A 138 -4.21 5.90 -1.49
CA ARG A 138 -4.16 6.38 -2.88
C ARG A 138 -4.05 7.90 -2.96
N PHE A 139 -3.12 8.42 -3.76
CA PHE A 139 -3.05 9.86 -4.03
C PHE A 139 -4.13 10.33 -5.03
N MET A 140 -4.56 11.57 -4.89
CA MET A 140 -5.45 12.23 -5.85
C MET A 140 -4.66 12.65 -7.10
N PRO A 141 -5.00 12.20 -8.32
CA PRO A 141 -4.22 12.47 -9.53
C PRO A 141 -3.97 13.95 -9.83
N GLN A 142 -4.94 14.81 -9.54
CA GLN A 142 -4.89 16.24 -9.80
C GLN A 142 -4.06 17.00 -8.77
N ASN A 143 -3.96 16.49 -7.54
CA ASN A 143 -3.06 17.00 -6.51
C ASN A 143 -2.48 15.85 -5.68
N PRO A 144 -1.29 15.34 -6.05
CA PRO A 144 -0.67 14.18 -5.39
C PRO A 144 -0.28 14.38 -3.92
N THR A 145 -0.39 15.60 -3.37
CA THR A 145 -0.19 15.81 -1.93
C THR A 145 -1.31 15.22 -1.08
N ILE A 146 -2.50 15.09 -1.68
CA ILE A 146 -3.69 14.58 -1.04
C ILE A 146 -3.74 13.06 -1.20
N ILE A 147 -3.85 12.35 -0.08
CA ILE A 147 -3.90 10.89 0.00
C ILE A 147 -5.15 10.47 0.76
N ALA A 148 -5.96 9.62 0.14
CA ALA A 148 -7.04 8.93 0.82
C ALA A 148 -6.54 7.60 1.40
N THR A 149 -7.00 7.22 2.58
CA THR A 149 -6.70 5.93 3.21
C THR A 149 -7.96 5.19 3.65
N LYS A 150 -7.96 3.86 3.49
CA LYS A 150 -8.92 2.95 4.11
C LYS A 150 -8.41 2.57 5.50
N THR A 151 -9.30 2.60 6.48
CA THR A 151 -9.05 2.18 7.86
C THR A 151 -9.70 0.81 8.13
N PRO A 152 -9.39 0.16 9.26
CA PRO A 152 -10.10 -1.04 9.74
C PRO A 152 -11.48 -0.71 10.35
N SER A 153 -11.83 0.58 10.40
CA SER A 153 -13.15 1.07 10.77
C SER A 153 -13.99 1.37 9.54
N SER A 154 -15.20 1.92 9.73
CA SER A 154 -16.05 2.41 8.65
C SER A 154 -15.52 3.66 7.94
N ASP A 155 -14.53 4.33 8.51
CA ASP A 155 -14.12 5.66 8.06
C ASP A 155 -13.07 5.57 6.95
N VAL A 156 -13.16 6.51 6.01
CA VAL A 156 -12.10 6.79 5.03
C VAL A 156 -11.49 8.14 5.38
N LEU A 157 -10.16 8.22 5.43
CA LEU A 157 -9.45 9.42 5.87
C LEU A 157 -8.77 10.09 4.70
N ILE A 158 -8.75 11.42 4.71
CA ILE A 158 -7.99 12.23 3.76
C ILE A 158 -6.85 12.90 4.51
N PHE A 159 -5.65 12.75 3.96
CA PHE A 159 -4.42 13.37 4.45
C PHE A 159 -3.82 14.29 3.39
N ASP A 160 -3.33 15.46 3.80
CA ASP A 160 -2.40 16.28 3.03
C ASP A 160 -1.03 16.18 3.67
N TYR A 161 -0.15 15.34 3.11
CA TYR A 161 1.13 15.04 3.78
C TYR A 161 2.02 16.27 3.96
N THR A 162 1.75 17.38 3.25
CA THR A 162 2.50 18.63 3.38
C THR A 162 2.12 19.44 4.63
N LYS A 163 0.96 19.16 5.22
CA LYS A 163 0.46 19.79 6.46
C LYS A 163 0.85 19.05 7.73
N HIS A 164 1.52 17.90 7.58
CA HIS A 164 2.03 17.10 8.68
C HIS A 164 3.55 17.26 8.85
N PRO A 165 4.06 17.22 10.09
CA PRO A 165 5.51 17.11 10.30
C PRO A 165 6.03 15.78 9.75
N SER A 166 7.30 15.75 9.33
CA SER A 166 7.94 14.53 8.83
C SER A 166 8.06 13.44 9.89
N LYS A 167 8.20 13.83 11.16
CA LYS A 167 8.17 12.94 12.32
C LYS A 167 6.79 12.97 12.97
N PRO A 168 6.21 11.82 13.34
CA PRO A 168 4.88 11.75 13.92
C PRO A 168 4.84 12.36 15.31
N ASP A 169 3.64 12.82 15.71
CA ASP A 169 3.39 13.30 17.07
C ASP A 169 3.48 12.10 18.06
N PRO A 170 4.28 12.20 19.14
CA PRO A 170 4.43 11.12 20.12
C PRO A 170 3.15 10.70 20.84
N SER A 171 2.09 11.52 20.81
CA SER A 171 0.79 11.18 21.38
C SER A 171 0.09 10.03 20.65
N GLY A 172 0.50 9.70 19.42
CA GLY A 172 -0.19 8.73 18.57
C GLY A 172 -1.50 9.25 17.98
N GLU A 173 -1.89 10.50 18.26
CA GLU A 173 -3.16 11.03 17.79
C GLU A 173 -3.16 11.14 16.25
N CYS A 174 -4.17 10.52 15.62
CA CYS A 174 -4.43 10.62 14.19
C CYS A 174 -5.25 11.88 13.89
N ARG A 175 -4.75 12.77 13.03
CA ARG A 175 -5.36 14.06 12.71
C ARG A 175 -5.55 14.23 11.20
N PRO A 176 -6.50 13.52 10.56
CA PRO A 176 -6.77 13.67 9.14
C PRO A 176 -7.36 15.06 8.82
N GLU A 177 -7.11 15.57 7.62
CA GLU A 177 -7.74 16.79 7.12
C GLU A 177 -9.26 16.64 7.02
N ILE A 178 -9.73 15.48 6.52
CA ILE A 178 -11.15 15.17 6.36
C ILE A 178 -11.38 13.71 6.76
N ARG A 179 -12.48 13.48 7.48
CA ARG A 179 -12.98 12.15 7.80
C ARG A 179 -14.28 11.91 7.04
N LEU A 180 -14.23 10.98 6.10
CA LEU A 180 -15.34 10.62 5.24
C LEU A 180 -16.22 9.57 5.90
N LYS A 181 -17.53 9.85 5.95
CA LYS A 181 -18.57 9.02 6.55
C LYS A 181 -19.52 8.49 5.49
N GLY A 182 -20.05 7.29 5.69
CA GLY A 182 -21.05 6.67 4.80
C GLY A 182 -21.12 5.16 4.97
N HIS A 183 -19.96 4.50 5.05
CA HIS A 183 -19.87 3.07 5.30
C HIS A 183 -20.24 2.68 6.74
N GLN A 184 -20.46 1.39 6.94
CA GLN A 184 -20.74 0.75 8.25
C GLN A 184 -19.67 -0.27 8.64
N LYS A 185 -18.79 -0.65 7.71
CA LYS A 185 -17.67 -1.58 7.93
C LYS A 185 -16.43 -1.11 7.18
N GLU A 186 -15.31 -1.77 7.44
CA GLU A 186 -14.08 -1.55 6.69
C GLU A 186 -14.20 -1.96 5.21
N GLY A 187 -13.08 -1.84 4.49
CA GLY A 187 -12.93 -2.38 3.16
C GLY A 187 -11.58 -2.02 2.54
N TYR A 188 -11.39 -2.42 1.30
CA TYR A 188 -10.11 -2.24 0.59
C TYR A 188 -10.23 -1.35 -0.65
N GLY A 189 -11.31 -1.45 -1.43
CA GLY A 189 -11.47 -0.68 -2.65
C GLY A 189 -11.44 0.83 -2.44
N LEU A 190 -10.63 1.53 -3.24
CA LEU A 190 -10.41 2.97 -3.15
C LEU A 190 -9.92 3.52 -4.49
N SER A 191 -10.64 4.48 -5.08
CA SER A 191 -10.33 5.01 -6.41
C SER A 191 -10.70 6.48 -6.54
N TRP A 192 -9.69 7.31 -6.83
CA TRP A 192 -9.88 8.70 -7.23
C TRP A 192 -10.27 8.79 -8.70
N ASN A 193 -11.20 9.69 -9.03
CA ASN A 193 -11.56 9.97 -10.41
C ASN A 193 -10.43 10.79 -11.07
N PRO A 194 -9.83 10.35 -12.17
CA PRO A 194 -8.77 11.10 -12.84
C PRO A 194 -9.30 12.28 -13.68
N ASN A 195 -10.60 12.30 -14.00
CA ASN A 195 -11.24 13.31 -14.84
C ASN A 195 -11.97 14.39 -14.03
N ILE A 196 -12.48 14.04 -12.84
CA ILE A 196 -13.13 14.98 -11.93
C ILE A 196 -12.30 15.06 -10.65
N GLU A 197 -11.71 16.22 -10.39
CA GLU A 197 -10.95 16.46 -9.17
C GLU A 197 -11.79 16.20 -7.91
N ALA A 198 -11.15 15.73 -6.85
CA ALA A 198 -11.76 15.51 -5.54
C ALA A 198 -12.84 14.41 -5.47
N HIS A 199 -13.22 13.76 -6.57
CA HIS A 199 -14.17 12.65 -6.55
C HIS A 199 -13.49 11.33 -6.16
N LEU A 200 -13.94 10.75 -5.05
CA LEU A 200 -13.40 9.50 -4.50
C LEU A 200 -14.50 8.45 -4.37
N LEU A 201 -14.23 7.24 -4.87
CA LEU A 201 -15.00 6.04 -4.58
C LEU A 201 -14.30 5.20 -3.52
N SER A 202 -15.09 4.59 -2.62
CA SER A 202 -14.61 3.47 -1.82
C SER A 202 -15.61 2.32 -1.76
N ALA A 203 -15.07 1.11 -1.67
CA ALA A 203 -15.82 -0.13 -1.49
C ALA A 203 -15.71 -0.63 -0.04
N SER A 204 -16.67 -1.44 0.41
CA SER A 204 -16.74 -1.94 1.78
C SER A 204 -17.42 -3.30 1.90
N ASP A 205 -17.11 -3.97 3.01
CA ASP A 205 -17.72 -5.18 3.54
C ASP A 205 -19.19 -5.00 3.96
N ASP A 206 -19.69 -3.76 3.96
CA ASP A 206 -21.11 -3.45 4.15
C ASP A 206 -21.95 -3.59 2.87
N HIS A 207 -21.34 -4.07 1.78
CA HIS A 207 -21.94 -4.32 0.47
C HIS A 207 -22.25 -3.04 -0.33
N THR A 208 -21.75 -1.89 0.12
CA THR A 208 -21.99 -0.61 -0.53
C THR A 208 -20.73 -0.03 -1.15
N ILE A 209 -20.94 0.91 -2.06
CA ILE A 209 -19.90 1.80 -2.56
C ILE A 209 -20.32 3.22 -2.20
N CYS A 210 -19.42 3.99 -1.61
CA CYS A 210 -19.66 5.39 -1.31
C CYS A 210 -18.87 6.28 -2.28
N LEU A 211 -19.49 7.41 -2.65
CA LEU A 211 -18.90 8.49 -3.43
C LEU A 211 -18.88 9.76 -2.60
N TRP A 212 -17.73 10.43 -2.56
CA TRP A 212 -17.57 11.77 -2.00
C TRP A 212 -16.93 12.69 -3.03
N ASP A 213 -17.32 13.96 -2.99
CA ASP A 213 -16.51 15.08 -3.45
C ASP A 213 -15.79 15.66 -2.23
N VAL A 214 -14.48 15.48 -2.12
CA VAL A 214 -13.71 15.91 -0.93
C VAL A 214 -13.57 17.42 -0.79
N HIS A 215 -13.97 18.21 -1.80
CA HIS A 215 -14.13 19.65 -1.68
C HIS A 215 -15.52 20.07 -1.16
N GLY A 216 -16.40 19.10 -0.93
CA GLY A 216 -17.73 19.29 -0.39
C GLY A 216 -17.74 19.92 1.01
N GLN A 217 -18.91 20.43 1.40
CA GLN A 217 -19.08 21.08 2.69
C GLN A 217 -18.98 20.08 3.84
N THR A 218 -17.99 20.29 4.72
CA THR A 218 -17.84 19.50 5.95
C THR A 218 -18.79 19.97 7.04
N ARG A 219 -19.18 19.03 7.92
CA ARG A 219 -19.83 19.30 9.21
C ARG A 219 -18.76 19.46 10.29
N ASP A 220 -19.21 19.58 11.55
CA ASP A 220 -18.34 19.70 12.73
C ASP A 220 -17.16 18.72 12.67
N LYS A 221 -15.95 19.21 13.01
CA LYS A 221 -14.70 18.43 13.05
C LYS A 221 -14.28 17.80 11.70
N ASN A 222 -14.49 18.50 10.59
CA ASN A 222 -14.09 18.06 9.24
C ASN A 222 -14.70 16.71 8.82
N LEU A 223 -15.92 16.43 9.27
CA LEU A 223 -16.68 15.27 8.85
C LEU A 223 -17.36 15.53 7.51
N LEU A 224 -17.26 14.62 6.56
CA LEU A 224 -17.95 14.72 5.27
C LEU A 224 -18.74 13.45 4.98
N ASP A 225 -20.06 13.58 4.83
CA ASP A 225 -20.91 12.44 4.49
C ASP A 225 -20.87 12.12 2.99
N ALA A 226 -21.14 10.86 2.65
CA ALA A 226 -21.21 10.40 1.28
C ALA A 226 -22.25 11.19 0.49
N GLN A 227 -21.84 11.69 -0.67
CA GLN A 227 -22.74 12.34 -1.62
C GLN A 227 -23.67 11.30 -2.25
N THR A 228 -23.20 10.08 -2.48
CA THR A 228 -23.99 8.98 -3.04
C THR A 228 -23.52 7.66 -2.45
N VAL A 229 -24.48 6.79 -2.14
CA VAL A 229 -24.24 5.41 -1.68
C VAL A 229 -24.90 4.47 -2.68
N PHE A 230 -24.11 3.64 -3.34
CA PHE A 230 -24.59 2.63 -4.27
C PHE A 230 -24.76 1.30 -3.55
N THR A 231 -25.98 0.74 -3.60
CA THR A 231 -26.36 -0.50 -2.91
C THR A 231 -26.70 -1.62 -3.88
N GLY A 232 -25.97 -1.69 -5.01
CA GLY A 232 -26.24 -2.66 -6.08
C GLY A 232 -25.73 -4.08 -5.78
N HIS A 233 -24.78 -4.23 -4.85
CA HIS A 233 -24.20 -5.53 -4.48
C HIS A 233 -24.94 -6.14 -3.30
N SER A 234 -24.97 -7.48 -3.26
CA SER A 234 -25.56 -8.26 -2.16
C SER A 234 -24.52 -8.97 -1.28
N SER A 235 -23.23 -8.76 -1.55
CA SER A 235 -22.08 -9.28 -0.79
C SER A 235 -20.99 -8.21 -0.69
N VAL A 236 -19.90 -8.53 -0.01
CA VAL A 236 -18.71 -7.66 0.14
C VAL A 236 -18.25 -7.13 -1.22
N VAL A 237 -18.04 -5.82 -1.29
CA VAL A 237 -17.45 -5.17 -2.47
C VAL A 237 -15.95 -5.04 -2.24
N GLU A 238 -15.17 -5.81 -3.00
CA GLU A 238 -13.73 -5.96 -2.80
C GLU A 238 -12.96 -4.78 -3.39
N ASP A 239 -13.33 -4.37 -4.60
CA ASP A 239 -12.65 -3.25 -5.28
C ASP A 239 -13.61 -2.42 -6.14
N VAL A 240 -13.21 -1.17 -6.34
CA VAL A 240 -13.88 -0.18 -7.17
C VAL A 240 -12.83 0.59 -7.95
N SER A 241 -13.13 0.90 -9.21
CA SER A 241 -12.24 1.68 -10.06
C SER A 241 -13.03 2.60 -10.99
N TRP A 242 -12.64 3.87 -11.05
CA TRP A 242 -13.11 4.78 -12.10
C TRP A 242 -12.54 4.39 -13.46
N HIS A 243 -13.32 4.61 -14.51
CA HIS A 243 -12.81 4.54 -15.87
C HIS A 243 -11.86 5.73 -16.12
N LEU A 244 -10.72 5.47 -16.76
CA LEU A 244 -9.67 6.48 -16.92
C LEU A 244 -10.05 7.62 -17.89
N LEU A 245 -10.95 7.36 -18.85
CA LEU A 245 -11.34 8.34 -19.88
C LEU A 245 -12.79 8.83 -19.81
N HIS A 246 -13.66 8.12 -19.07
CA HIS A 246 -15.09 8.39 -19.05
C HIS A 246 -15.48 8.71 -17.62
N GLU A 247 -15.73 9.97 -17.34
CA GLU A 247 -15.89 10.52 -16.00
C GLU A 247 -17.00 9.88 -15.15
N ALA A 248 -18.04 9.35 -15.79
CA ALA A 248 -19.21 8.76 -15.13
C ALA A 248 -19.19 7.22 -15.08
N ALA A 249 -18.21 6.57 -15.71
CA ALA A 249 -18.12 5.12 -15.76
C ALA A 249 -17.25 4.59 -14.61
N LEU A 250 -17.75 3.57 -13.91
CA LEU A 250 -17.04 2.88 -12.84
C LEU A 250 -17.19 1.36 -12.98
N ALA A 251 -16.20 0.63 -12.49
CA ALA A 251 -16.19 -0.83 -12.42
C ALA A 251 -16.09 -1.27 -10.95
N THR A 252 -16.77 -2.35 -10.60
CA THR A 252 -16.83 -2.87 -9.24
C THR A 252 -16.76 -4.39 -9.27
N ILE A 253 -16.03 -4.98 -8.33
CA ILE A 253 -15.97 -6.43 -8.15
C ILE A 253 -16.42 -6.82 -6.74
N ARG A 254 -17.03 -8.00 -6.63
CA ARG A 254 -17.53 -8.54 -5.36
C ARG A 254 -16.85 -9.86 -5.05
N SER A 255 -16.87 -10.25 -3.78
CA SER A 255 -16.55 -11.63 -3.39
C SER A 255 -17.53 -12.61 -4.04
N SER A 256 -17.01 -13.77 -4.45
CA SER A 256 -17.77 -14.84 -5.13
C SER A 256 -18.88 -15.41 -4.26
#